data_AF-A0A534MBD4-F1
#
_entry.id   AF-A0A534MBD4-F1
#
_cell.length_a   1.000
_cell.length_b   1.000
_cell.length_c   1.000
_cell.angle_alpha   90.00
_cell.angle_beta   90.00
_cell.angle_gamma   90.00
#
_symmetry.space_group_name_H-M   'P 1'
#
loop_
_entity.id
_entity.type
_entity.pdbx_description
1 polymer ?
#
loop_
_entity_poly.entity_id
_entity_poly.type
_entity_poly.pdbx_seq_one_letter_code
_entity_poly.pdbx_strand_id
1 'polypeptide(L)'
;MVMLLIGWLQIRTPGGDPPRGPPAAIWMRALVLGQGVGMLAFGVGLFVLPDAVAPSWPWTLTTLTARAIGAWLIGIGVAALHANRENDVSRIRPLAGGYTAFALLELVAIARFSGNVNWSAPAAWVYLAFLLSVLPVGLLTLFQPRWVEKR
;
A
#
# COMPACT_ATOMS: atom_id res chain seq x y z
N MET A 1 -22.95 7.10 14.55
CA MET A 1 -24.35 6.61 14.53
C MET A 1 -24.80 6.21 13.13
N VAL A 2 -24.66 7.07 12.11
CA VAL A 2 -25.01 6.73 10.71
C VAL A 2 -24.26 5.51 10.17
N MET A 3 -22.94 5.41 10.38
CA MET A 3 -22.17 4.24 9.92
C MET A 3 -22.55 2.92 10.61
N LEU A 4 -22.96 2.97 11.88
CA LEU A 4 -23.46 1.79 12.59
C LEU A 4 -24.82 1.36 12.07
N LEU A 5 -25.69 2.32 11.74
CA LEU A 5 -26.99 2.07 11.13
C LEU A 5 -26.84 1.44 9.72
N ILE A 6 -25.95 1.99 8.90
CA ILE A 6 -25.65 1.47 7.55
C ILE A 6 -25.03 0.07 7.65
N GLY A 7 -24.06 -0.13 8.54
CA GLY A 7 -23.46 -1.46 8.77
C GLY A 7 -24.48 -2.48 9.23
N TRP A 8 -25.42 -2.09 10.09
CA TRP A 8 -26.49 -2.95 10.55
C TRP A 8 -27.46 -3.35 9.43
N LEU A 9 -27.79 -2.41 8.54
CA LEU A 9 -28.61 -2.67 7.36
C LEU A 9 -27.88 -3.55 6.33
N GLN A 10 -26.55 -3.37 6.17
CA GLN A 10 -25.73 -4.21 5.28
C GLN A 10 -25.64 -5.66 5.76
N ILE A 11 -25.46 -5.90 7.07
CA ILE A 11 -25.39 -7.25 7.65
C ILE A 11 -26.71 -8.01 7.47
N ARG A 12 -27.84 -7.29 7.44
CA ARG A 12 -29.19 -7.87 7.29
C ARG A 12 -29.61 -8.14 5.85
N THR A 13 -28.92 -7.57 4.87
CA THR A 13 -29.18 -7.89 3.47
C THR A 13 -28.52 -9.24 3.17
N PRO A 14 -29.25 -10.27 2.67
CA PRO A 14 -28.63 -11.52 2.28
C PRO A 14 -27.56 -11.25 1.22
N GLY A 15 -26.30 -11.32 1.62
CA GLY A 15 -25.17 -11.13 0.71
C GLY A 15 -25.00 -12.38 -0.14
N GLY A 16 -25.14 -12.25 -1.45
CA GLY A 16 -24.54 -13.21 -2.37
C GLY A 16 -23.08 -12.84 -2.59
N ASP A 17 -22.17 -13.81 -2.53
CA ASP A 17 -20.78 -13.56 -2.93
C ASP A 17 -20.77 -13.20 -4.41
N PRO A 18 -20.31 -11.99 -4.80
CA PRO A 18 -20.16 -11.66 -6.21
C PRO A 18 -19.25 -12.69 -6.87
N PRO A 19 -19.50 -13.07 -8.14
CA PRO A 19 -18.63 -13.97 -8.88
C PRO A 19 -17.18 -13.50 -8.79
N ARG A 20 -16.25 -14.43 -8.56
CA ARG A 20 -14.82 -14.12 -8.51
C ARG A 20 -14.40 -13.42 -9.80
N GLY A 21 -13.82 -12.23 -9.66
CA GLY A 21 -13.28 -11.50 -10.79
C GLY A 21 -12.03 -12.17 -11.37
N PRO A 22 -11.50 -11.63 -12.49
CA PRO A 22 -10.33 -12.17 -13.13
C PRO A 22 -9.10 -12.11 -12.19
N PRO A 23 -8.24 -13.13 -12.20
CA PRO A 23 -7.05 -13.16 -11.38
C PRO A 23 -6.07 -12.05 -11.80
N ALA A 24 -5.33 -11.52 -10.82
CA ALA A 24 -4.30 -10.54 -11.08
C ALA A 24 -3.13 -11.17 -11.84
N ALA A 25 -2.51 -10.39 -12.74
CA ALA A 25 -1.30 -10.81 -13.43
C ALA A 25 -0.22 -11.24 -12.42
N ILE A 26 0.44 -12.37 -12.67
CA ILE A 26 1.37 -13.00 -11.72
C ILE A 26 2.49 -12.03 -11.29
N TRP A 27 3.02 -11.23 -12.22
CA TRP A 27 4.06 -10.25 -11.90
C TRP A 27 3.57 -9.18 -10.92
N MET A 28 2.32 -8.71 -11.09
CA MET A 28 1.71 -7.69 -10.23
C MET A 28 1.45 -8.24 -8.84
N ARG A 29 1.03 -9.51 -8.75
CA ARG A 29 0.88 -10.24 -7.50
C ARG A 29 2.20 -10.38 -6.77
N ALA A 30 3.24 -10.86 -7.46
CA ALA A 30 4.57 -11.02 -6.88
C ALA A 30 5.13 -9.67 -6.38
N LEU A 31 4.95 -8.60 -7.17
CA LEU A 31 5.39 -7.26 -6.79
C LEU A 31 4.64 -6.73 -5.56
N VAL A 32 3.31 -6.78 -5.54
CA VAL A 32 2.50 -6.34 -4.40
C VAL A 32 2.77 -7.20 -3.16
N LEU A 33 3.02 -8.49 -3.34
CA LEU A 33 3.39 -9.38 -2.24
C LEU A 33 4.75 -8.97 -1.67
N GLY A 34 5.74 -8.72 -2.52
CA GLY A 34 7.06 -8.23 -2.10
C GLY A 34 6.98 -6.90 -1.37
N GLN A 35 6.20 -5.95 -1.89
CA GLN A 35 5.91 -4.68 -1.24
C GLN A 35 5.27 -4.89 0.14
N GLY A 36 4.21 -5.71 0.21
CA GLY A 36 3.49 -5.99 1.45
C GLY A 36 4.35 -6.66 2.53
N VAL A 37 5.15 -7.66 2.15
CA VAL A 37 6.10 -8.32 3.06
C VAL A 37 7.17 -7.35 3.55
N GLY A 38 7.73 -6.54 2.65
CA GLY A 38 8.73 -5.53 3.01
C GLY A 38 8.18 -4.47 3.97
N MET A 39 6.98 -3.94 3.67
CA MET A 39 6.27 -2.99 4.53
C MET A 39 5.96 -3.60 5.90
N LEU A 40 5.50 -4.86 5.94
CA LEU A 40 5.18 -5.53 7.19
C LEU A 40 6.44 -5.72 8.05
N ALA A 41 7.52 -6.26 7.46
CA ALA A 41 8.77 -6.49 8.18
C ALA A 41 9.38 -5.19 8.70
N PHE A 42 9.49 -4.17 7.85
CA PHE A 42 10.06 -2.88 8.21
C PHE A 42 9.15 -2.12 9.21
N GLY A 43 7.84 -2.21 9.01
CA GLY A 43 6.84 -1.61 9.88
C GLY A 43 6.83 -2.19 11.29
N VAL A 44 6.93 -3.52 11.41
CA VAL A 44 7.11 -4.20 12.72
C VAL A 44 8.40 -3.72 13.38
N GLY A 45 9.49 -3.62 12.63
CA GLY A 45 10.76 -3.09 13.11
C GLY A 45 10.63 -1.68 13.69
N LEU A 46 10.06 -0.74 12.93
CA LEU A 46 9.82 0.63 13.39
C LEU A 46 8.85 0.72 14.57
N PHE A 47 7.88 -0.19 14.67
CA PHE A 47 6.89 -0.18 15.74
C PHE A 47 7.46 -0.70 17.06
N VAL A 48 8.16 -1.84 17.02
CA VAL A 48 8.65 -2.55 18.21
C VAL A 48 10.03 -2.02 18.64
N LEU A 49 10.94 -1.79 17.70
CA LEU A 49 12.33 -1.39 17.94
C LEU A 49 12.69 -0.09 17.18
N PRO A 50 11.96 1.03 17.45
CA PRO A 50 12.13 2.28 16.70
C PRO A 50 13.57 2.80 16.72
N ASP A 51 14.27 2.72 17.84
CA ASP A 51 15.62 3.31 17.97
C ASP A 51 16.68 2.56 17.14
N ALA A 52 16.45 1.27 16.85
CA ALA A 52 17.33 0.46 16.01
C ALA A 52 17.03 0.60 14.51
N VAL A 53 15.75 0.78 14.15
CA VAL A 53 15.30 0.75 12.75
C VAL A 53 15.15 2.14 12.15
N ALA A 54 14.76 3.15 12.94
CA ALA A 54 14.59 4.53 12.47
C ALA A 54 15.85 5.14 11.81
N PRO A 55 17.09 4.83 12.23
CA PRO A 55 18.30 5.31 11.53
C PRO A 55 18.41 4.80 10.09
N SER A 56 17.70 3.72 9.74
CA SER A 56 17.62 3.20 8.36
C SER A 56 16.55 3.90 7.52
N TRP A 57 15.88 4.92 8.05
CA TRP A 57 14.93 5.74 7.30
C TRP A 57 15.66 6.85 6.53
N PRO A 58 15.16 7.32 5.37
CA PRO A 58 15.89 8.29 4.56
C PRO A 58 16.02 9.69 5.18
N TRP A 59 15.27 9.96 6.24
CA TRP A 59 15.33 11.20 7.03
C TRP A 59 15.11 10.89 8.51
N THR A 60 15.48 11.84 9.37
CA THR A 60 15.38 11.66 10.82
C THR A 60 13.94 11.49 11.27
N LEU A 61 13.68 10.43 12.04
CA LEU A 61 12.40 10.18 12.70
C LEU A 61 12.54 10.32 14.22
N THR A 62 11.50 10.81 14.87
CA THR A 62 11.36 10.65 16.32
C THR A 62 10.81 9.25 16.61
N THR A 63 10.97 8.77 17.85
CA THR A 63 10.40 7.48 18.27
C THR A 63 8.89 7.41 18.04
N LEU A 64 8.18 8.53 18.23
CA LEU A 64 6.74 8.61 18.00
C LEU A 64 6.38 8.49 16.51
N THR A 65 7.05 9.26 15.64
CA THR A 65 6.77 9.19 14.19
C THR A 65 7.22 7.86 13.59
N ALA A 66 8.32 7.28 14.07
CA ALA A 66 8.74 5.93 13.69
C ALA A 66 7.63 4.90 13.98
N ARG A 67 7.07 4.89 15.19
CA ARG A 67 5.97 3.97 15.54
C ARG A 67 4.70 4.25 14.75
N ALA A 68 4.35 5.50 14.51
CA ALA A 68 3.18 5.86 13.71
C ALA A 68 3.29 5.35 12.26
N ILE A 69 4.45 5.58 11.62
CA ILE A 69 4.77 5.05 10.29
C ILE A 69 4.76 3.52 10.34
N GLY A 70 5.37 2.91 11.37
CA GLY A 70 5.41 1.47 11.56
C GLY A 70 4.01 0.84 11.60
N ALA A 71 3.10 1.40 12.40
CA ALA A 71 1.71 0.94 12.48
C ALA A 71 0.98 1.04 11.13
N TRP A 72 1.20 2.13 10.41
CA TRP A 72 0.63 2.33 9.08
C TRP A 72 1.17 1.32 8.05
N LEU A 73 2.48 1.08 8.04
CA LEU A 73 3.13 0.07 7.19
C LEU A 73 2.66 -1.35 7.51
N ILE A 74 2.43 -1.68 8.79
CA ILE A 74 1.86 -2.96 9.20
C ILE A 74 0.45 -3.12 8.62
N GLY A 75 -0.40 -2.10 8.76
CA GLY A 75 -1.77 -2.13 8.23
C GLY A 75 -1.81 -2.35 6.73
N ILE A 76 -0.98 -1.62 5.97
CA ILE A 76 -0.89 -1.78 4.51
C ILE A 76 -0.27 -3.12 4.13
N GLY A 77 0.77 -3.57 4.84
CA GLY A 77 1.40 -4.86 4.61
C GLY A 77 0.40 -6.01 4.75
N VAL A 78 -0.39 -6.01 5.83
CA VAL A 78 -1.47 -6.99 6.03
C VAL A 78 -2.53 -6.89 4.93
N ALA A 79 -2.95 -5.68 4.56
CA ALA A 79 -3.91 -5.49 3.48
C ALA A 79 -3.39 -6.03 2.13
N ALA A 80 -2.12 -5.83 1.81
CA ALA A 80 -1.48 -6.36 0.61
C ALA A 80 -1.39 -7.89 0.62
N LEU A 81 -1.10 -8.51 1.77
CA LEU A 81 -1.13 -9.97 1.93
C LEU A 81 -2.55 -10.53 1.72
N HIS A 82 -3.56 -9.87 2.30
CA HIS A 82 -4.96 -10.24 2.12
C HIS A 82 -5.40 -10.12 0.67
N ALA A 83 -5.06 -9.00 0.01
CA ALA A 83 -5.35 -8.79 -1.42
C ALA A 83 -4.71 -9.88 -2.31
N ASN A 84 -3.50 -10.31 -1.99
CA ASN A 84 -2.82 -11.37 -2.74
C ASN A 84 -3.45 -12.76 -2.56
N ARG A 85 -4.01 -13.03 -1.37
CA ARG A 85 -4.78 -14.25 -1.06
C ARG A 85 -6.13 -14.27 -1.78
N GLU A 86 -6.82 -13.14 -1.83
CA GLU A 86 -8.11 -13.01 -2.52
C GLU A 86 -7.95 -13.21 -4.04
N ASN A 87 -6.84 -12.72 -4.61
CA ASN A 87 -6.48 -12.89 -6.02
C ASN A 87 -7.58 -12.45 -7.00
N ASP A 88 -8.25 -11.34 -6.69
CA ASP A 88 -9.33 -10.77 -7.50
C ASP A 88 -9.05 -9.29 -7.78
N VAL A 89 -8.80 -8.96 -9.06
CA VAL A 89 -8.45 -7.59 -9.49
C VAL A 89 -9.60 -6.61 -9.23
N SER A 90 -10.85 -7.07 -9.29
CA SER A 90 -12.02 -6.21 -9.09
C SER A 90 -12.07 -5.64 -7.68
N ARG A 91 -11.58 -6.41 -6.69
CA ARG A 91 -11.59 -6.05 -5.26
C ARG A 91 -10.47 -5.10 -4.87
N ILE A 92 -9.36 -5.10 -5.62
CA ILE A 92 -8.22 -4.19 -5.39
C ILE A 92 -8.33 -2.89 -6.18
N ARG A 93 -9.21 -2.83 -7.18
CA ARG A 93 -9.38 -1.65 -8.04
C ARG A 93 -9.73 -0.34 -7.29
N PRO A 94 -10.60 -0.35 -6.25
CA PRO A 94 -10.88 0.86 -5.47
C PRO A 94 -9.63 1.44 -4.79
N LEU A 95 -8.64 0.58 -4.46
CA LEU A 95 -7.39 1.00 -3.84
C LEU A 95 -6.40 1.62 -4.84
N ALA A 96 -6.57 1.39 -6.15
CA ALA A 96 -5.63 1.85 -7.18
C ALA A 96 -5.47 3.37 -7.19
N GLY A 97 -6.56 4.12 -7.01
CA GLY A 97 -6.52 5.58 -6.92
C GLY A 97 -5.69 6.07 -5.73
N GLY A 98 -5.89 5.45 -4.56
CA GLY A 98 -5.10 5.75 -3.36
C GLY A 98 -3.63 5.39 -3.53
N TYR A 99 -3.32 4.25 -4.16
CA TYR A 99 -1.95 3.80 -4.42
C TYR A 99 -1.20 4.75 -5.37
N THR A 100 -1.87 5.21 -6.44
CA THR A 100 -1.33 6.22 -7.35
C THR A 100 -1.16 7.58 -6.67
N ALA A 101 -2.17 8.06 -5.96
CA ALA A 101 -2.11 9.35 -5.27
C ALA A 101 -0.98 9.36 -4.22
N PHE A 102 -0.85 8.27 -3.44
CA PHE A 102 0.22 8.10 -2.47
C PHE A 102 1.60 8.21 -3.13
N ALA A 103 1.86 7.43 -4.19
CA ALA A 103 3.16 7.46 -4.86
C ALA A 103 3.47 8.84 -5.46
N LEU A 104 2.50 9.51 -6.09
CA LEU A 104 2.70 10.84 -6.66
C LEU A 104 2.97 11.89 -5.59
N LEU A 105 2.19 11.92 -4.51
CA LEU A 105 2.36 12.88 -3.43
C LEU A 105 3.70 12.70 -2.72
N GLU A 106 4.13 11.46 -2.49
CA GLU A 106 5.44 11.16 -1.91
C GLU A 106 6.59 11.57 -2.84
N LEU A 107 6.47 11.33 -4.15
CA LEU A 107 7.47 11.81 -5.12
C LEU A 107 7.56 13.34 -5.14
N VAL A 108 6.41 14.03 -5.08
CA VAL A 108 6.36 15.49 -4.95
C VAL A 108 7.00 15.93 -3.63
N ALA A 109 6.74 15.22 -2.52
CA ALA A 109 7.34 15.53 -1.22
C ALA A 109 8.87 15.38 -1.24
N ILE A 110 9.40 14.29 -1.81
CA ILE A 110 10.85 14.10 -2.00
C ILE A 110 11.43 15.22 -2.87
N ALA A 111 10.78 15.57 -3.98
CA ALA A 111 11.26 16.64 -4.85
C ALA A 111 11.26 18.00 -4.14
N ARG A 112 10.21 18.27 -3.35
CA ARG A 112 10.03 19.54 -2.63
C ARG A 112 10.96 19.68 -1.43
N PHE A 113 11.19 18.60 -0.69
CA PHE A 113 11.98 18.55 0.55
C PHE A 113 13.25 17.72 0.37
N SER A 114 13.85 17.74 -0.82
CA SER A 114 15.03 16.95 -1.16
C SER A 114 16.22 17.22 -0.25
N GLY A 115 16.34 18.44 0.29
CA GLY A 115 17.38 18.81 1.25
C GLY A 115 17.27 18.13 2.62
N ASN A 116 16.11 17.56 2.97
CA ASN A 116 15.90 16.80 4.20
C ASN A 116 16.22 15.30 4.05
N VAL A 117 16.36 14.83 2.80
CA VAL A 117 16.64 13.43 2.49
C VAL A 117 18.14 13.19 2.52
N ASN A 118 18.57 12.17 3.26
CA ASN A 118 19.96 11.74 3.26
C ASN A 118 20.27 10.87 2.03
N TRP A 119 20.58 11.52 0.91
CA TRP A 119 20.91 10.85 -0.36
C TRP A 119 22.19 10.00 -0.34
N SER A 120 23.05 10.18 0.67
CA SER A 120 24.24 9.34 0.85
C SER A 120 23.91 7.95 1.40
N ALA A 121 22.74 7.78 2.01
CA ALA A 121 22.30 6.52 2.56
C ALA A 121 21.61 5.64 1.49
N PRO A 122 21.88 4.33 1.44
CA PRO A 122 21.17 3.39 0.55
C PRO A 122 19.64 3.42 0.73
N ALA A 123 19.18 3.72 1.95
CA ALA A 123 17.76 3.82 2.29
C ALA A 123 16.97 4.80 1.40
N ALA A 124 17.57 5.94 1.02
CA ALA A 124 16.91 6.92 0.16
C ALA A 124 16.59 6.34 -1.22
N TRP A 125 17.52 5.56 -1.78
CA TRP A 125 17.35 4.92 -3.07
C TRP A 125 16.37 3.75 -3.02
N VAL A 126 16.38 2.98 -1.92
CA VAL A 126 15.37 1.93 -1.68
C VAL A 126 13.98 2.55 -1.56
N TYR A 127 13.83 3.65 -0.83
CA TYR A 127 12.56 4.37 -0.71
C TYR A 127 12.07 4.89 -2.07
N LEU A 128 12.95 5.52 -2.86
CA LEU A 128 12.61 6.00 -4.18
C LEU A 128 12.22 4.86 -5.13
N ALA A 129 12.99 3.78 -5.15
CA ALA A 129 12.69 2.58 -5.94
C ALA A 129 11.35 1.95 -5.53
N PHE A 130 11.05 1.94 -4.22
CA PHE A 130 9.77 1.49 -3.71
C PHE A 130 8.61 2.33 -4.28
N LEU A 131 8.68 3.67 -4.20
CA LEU A 131 7.66 4.55 -4.77
C LEU A 131 7.50 4.37 -6.29
N LEU A 132 8.61 4.26 -7.01
CA LEU A 132 8.62 4.01 -8.46
C LEU A 132 8.05 2.64 -8.82
N SER A 133 8.10 1.66 -7.92
CA SER A 133 7.45 0.35 -8.12
C SER A 133 5.95 0.36 -7.83
N VAL A 134 5.49 1.24 -6.92
CA VAL A 134 4.08 1.41 -6.55
C VAL A 134 3.30 2.13 -7.66
N LEU A 135 3.90 3.13 -8.28
CA LEU A 135 3.23 3.99 -9.26
C LEU A 135 2.69 3.23 -10.50
N PRO A 136 3.45 2.35 -11.18
CA PRO A 136 2.95 1.55 -12.30
C PRO A 136 1.80 0.62 -11.90
N VAL A 137 1.86 0.02 -10.71
CA VAL A 137 0.79 -0.87 -10.21
C VAL A 137 -0.52 -0.10 -10.09
N GLY A 138 -0.49 1.09 -9.49
CA GLY A 138 -1.67 1.95 -9.37
C GLY A 138 -2.19 2.42 -10.74
N LEU A 139 -1.30 2.94 -11.60
CA LEU A 139 -1.68 3.45 -12.92
C LEU A 139 -2.27 2.35 -13.81
N LEU A 140 -1.62 1.19 -13.91
CA LEU A 140 -2.10 0.08 -14.74
C LEU A 140 -3.45 -0.46 -14.26
N THR A 141 -3.68 -0.48 -12.95
CA THR A 141 -4.96 -0.91 -12.39
C THR A 141 -6.08 0.12 -12.61
N LEU A 142 -5.75 1.42 -12.61
CA LEU A 142 -6.69 2.51 -12.95
C LEU A 142 -7.08 2.49 -14.44
N PHE A 143 -6.08 2.41 -15.31
CA PHE A 143 -6.24 2.47 -16.76
C PHE A 143 -6.58 1.13 -17.40
N GLN A 144 -6.64 0.03 -16.63
CA GLN A 144 -7.09 -1.26 -17.13
C GLN A 144 -8.51 -1.12 -17.71
N PRO A 145 -8.65 -1.27 -19.04
CA PRO A 145 -9.91 -0.98 -19.71
C PRO A 145 -10.98 -1.97 -19.27
N ARG A 146 -12.24 -1.51 -19.18
CA ARG A 146 -13.44 -2.21 -18.65
C ARG A 146 -13.86 -3.48 -19.42
N TRP A 147 -12.95 -4.16 -20.11
CA TRP A 147 -13.25 -5.21 -21.11
C TRP A 147 -13.73 -6.57 -20.57
N VAL A 148 -14.26 -6.65 -19.35
CA VAL A 148 -14.86 -7.89 -18.81
C VAL A 148 -16.22 -7.60 -18.15
N GLU A 149 -17.08 -6.86 -18.84
CA GLU A 149 -18.51 -6.74 -18.47
C GLU A 149 -19.46 -7.28 -19.57
N LYS A 150 -18.92 -7.84 -20.67
CA LYS A 150 -19.72 -8.44 -21.73
C LYS A 150 -19.03 -9.65 -22.34
N ARG A 151 -19.17 -10.81 -21.72
CA ARG A 151 -19.39 -12.09 -22.41
C ARG A 151 -20.24 -12.99 -21.52
#